data_AF-A0A163IDE2-F1
#
_entry.id   AF-A0A163IDE2-F1
#
_cell.length_a   1.000
_cell.length_b   1.000
_cell.length_c   1.000
_cell.angle_alpha   90.00
_cell.angle_beta   90.00
_cell.angle_gamma   90.00
#
_symmetry.space_group_name_H-M   'P 1'
#
loop_
_entity.id
_entity.type
_entity.pdbx_description
1 polymer ?
#
loop_
_entity_poly.entity_id
_entity_poly.type
_entity_poly.pdbx_seq_one_letter_code
_entity_poly.pdbx_strand_id
1 'polypeptide(L)'
;MKLKRIVAFGAAVGVALAGAGMASAANADPITDGYSIVGSDTLQDAVSALANGTTITGASVKVSGSGKSLASWDAFTLGVAGGVGSIQTKAFGPVFDRPNGSGAGRNALIASVGGVSGSAFTYNTVNVKDQVDLARSSSVGGTAGTLLTYVPFGQDAIGYAFKLGNATGGADAAAATNAINDLTKDQLTSIYSATSTSSASAVLSGTGFTLKPLGLQSSSGTWTTFLGKIGLSTTTLGAAVDTRSNSIPENDGRVLTPADNEIQIIPLSVANYIGQSNGAARINTFSGVSVGAIGGVAAFTGTAPSLVPSTSYYNSADWGRTVYIVVPTAKITSDNAAYDAGVAALVNSSSTTSLTYWGASGSPTTTKAVKAKFGFSAPTGTVVTRNN
;
A
#
# COMPACT_ATOMS: atom_id res chain seq x y z
N MET A 1 -19.88 49.66 -6.70
CA MET A 1 -20.65 48.45 -7.09
C MET A 1 -19.66 47.30 -7.18
N LYS A 2 -19.57 46.36 -6.22
CA LYS A 2 -20.39 45.15 -5.96
C LYS A 2 -20.33 44.05 -7.06
N LEU A 3 -19.76 42.89 -6.65
CA LEU A 3 -19.98 41.48 -7.11
C LEU A 3 -19.37 41.07 -8.50
N LYS A 4 -18.87 39.85 -8.79
CA LYS A 4 -18.91 38.51 -8.16
C LYS A 4 -17.88 37.54 -8.82
N ARG A 5 -17.51 36.48 -8.08
CA ARG A 5 -16.69 35.29 -8.47
C ARG A 5 -17.33 34.42 -9.57
N ILE A 6 -16.53 33.55 -10.23
CA ILE A 6 -16.71 32.09 -10.50
C ILE A 6 -15.72 31.65 -11.62
N VAL A 7 -14.64 30.93 -11.31
CA VAL A 7 -14.41 29.46 -11.51
C VAL A 7 -14.65 28.97 -12.95
N ALA A 8 -13.58 28.55 -13.64
CA ALA A 8 -13.65 27.65 -14.80
C ALA A 8 -12.27 27.10 -15.23
N PHE A 9 -12.24 25.77 -15.37
CA PHE A 9 -11.40 24.94 -16.25
C PHE A 9 -9.91 24.66 -15.95
N GLY A 10 -9.61 23.36 -15.87
CA GLY A 10 -8.25 22.81 -15.90
C GLY A 10 -8.26 21.30 -16.15
N ALA A 11 -8.80 20.86 -17.29
CA ALA A 11 -8.63 19.51 -17.82
C ALA A 11 -8.11 19.60 -19.27
N ALA A 12 -7.12 18.74 -19.57
CA ALA A 12 -6.57 18.39 -20.89
C ALA A 12 -5.74 19.43 -21.66
N VAL A 13 -4.41 19.30 -21.60
CA VAL A 13 -3.53 19.38 -22.79
C VAL A 13 -2.37 18.39 -22.61
N GLY A 14 -2.31 17.37 -23.46
CA GLY A 14 -1.11 16.60 -23.73
C GLY A 14 -0.54 16.99 -25.08
N VAL A 15 0.66 17.56 -25.11
CA VAL A 15 1.54 17.61 -26.28
C VAL A 15 2.98 17.45 -25.80
N ALA A 16 3.69 16.49 -26.40
CA ALA A 16 5.10 16.20 -26.15
C ALA A 16 6.03 17.29 -26.71
N LEU A 17 7.00 17.74 -25.92
CA LEU A 17 8.23 18.35 -26.41
C LEU A 17 9.42 17.65 -25.74
N ALA A 18 10.21 16.97 -26.56
CA ALA A 18 11.53 16.47 -26.19
C ALA A 18 12.51 17.64 -26.12
N GLY A 19 13.33 17.70 -25.05
CA GLY A 19 14.54 18.52 -25.03
C GLY A 19 14.75 19.36 -23.77
N ALA A 20 15.63 18.84 -22.90
CA ALA A 20 16.48 19.55 -21.95
C ALA A 20 15.81 20.52 -20.94
N GLY A 21 15.63 20.01 -19.72
CA GLY A 21 15.38 20.80 -18.51
C GLY A 21 14.68 19.96 -17.47
N MET A 22 15.39 19.54 -16.43
CA MET A 22 14.82 18.73 -15.34
C MET A 22 13.78 19.55 -14.54
N ALA A 23 12.55 19.59 -15.05
CA ALA A 23 11.37 19.82 -14.24
C ALA A 23 10.83 18.44 -13.88
N SER A 24 10.73 18.14 -12.57
CA SER A 24 9.98 16.96 -12.11
C SER A 24 8.58 17.03 -12.70
N ALA A 25 8.21 16.08 -13.56
CA ALA A 25 6.88 16.05 -14.15
C ALA A 25 5.83 16.16 -13.04
N ALA A 26 4.88 17.09 -13.18
CA ALA A 26 3.63 17.03 -12.46
C ALA A 26 3.00 15.68 -12.83
N ASN A 27 2.94 14.74 -11.88
CA ASN A 27 2.51 13.38 -12.15
C ASN A 27 0.98 13.36 -12.23
N ALA A 28 0.44 13.62 -13.43
CA ALA A 28 -0.96 13.33 -13.70
C ALA A 28 -1.19 11.81 -13.60
N ASP A 29 -2.31 11.40 -13.02
CA ASP A 29 -2.74 10.01 -13.09
C ASP A 29 -2.77 9.54 -14.56
N PRO A 30 -2.43 8.27 -14.84
CA PRO A 30 -2.56 7.76 -16.19
C PRO A 30 -4.03 7.76 -16.62
N ILE A 31 -4.25 7.81 -17.93
CA ILE A 31 -5.51 7.39 -18.57
C ILE A 31 -5.11 6.28 -19.53
N THR A 32 -5.80 5.13 -19.47
CA THR A 32 -5.38 3.93 -20.23
C THR A 32 -6.48 3.37 -21.12
N ASP A 33 -6.09 2.96 -22.32
CA ASP A 33 -6.89 2.07 -23.19
C ASP A 33 -6.59 0.58 -22.92
N GLY A 34 -5.68 0.31 -21.98
CA GLY A 34 -5.30 -1.02 -21.51
C GLY A 34 -6.03 -1.44 -20.24
N TYR A 35 -5.30 -2.05 -19.30
CA TYR A 35 -5.84 -2.54 -18.03
C TYR A 35 -5.62 -1.55 -16.90
N SER A 36 -6.59 -1.44 -15.98
CA SER A 36 -6.49 -0.56 -14.82
C SER A 36 -6.39 -1.29 -13.49
N ILE A 37 -5.46 -0.86 -12.62
CA ILE A 37 -5.32 -1.36 -11.25
C ILE A 37 -5.31 -0.24 -10.19
N VAL A 38 -6.10 -0.43 -9.14
CA VAL A 38 -6.33 0.54 -8.03
C VAL A 38 -6.25 -0.15 -6.66
N GLY A 39 -6.42 0.57 -5.56
CA GLY A 39 -6.56 -0.01 -4.21
C GLY A 39 -5.33 0.17 -3.33
N SER A 40 -4.89 -0.89 -2.65
CA SER A 40 -3.89 -0.84 -1.59
C SER A 40 -2.58 -0.13 -1.97
N ASP A 41 -2.14 0.77 -1.09
CA ASP A 41 -0.84 1.45 -1.16
C ASP A 41 0.34 0.50 -0.84
N THR A 42 0.09 -0.59 -0.09
CA THR A 42 1.10 -1.60 0.27
C THR A 42 1.89 -2.13 -0.94
N LEU A 43 1.19 -2.37 -2.06
CA LEU A 43 1.78 -2.94 -3.28
C LEU A 43 2.02 -1.87 -4.36
N GLN A 44 1.63 -0.62 -4.11
CA GLN A 44 1.53 0.40 -5.14
C GLN A 44 2.85 0.66 -5.83
N ASP A 45 3.93 0.91 -5.10
CA ASP A 45 5.19 1.29 -5.73
C ASP A 45 5.75 0.17 -6.62
N ALA A 46 5.65 -1.08 -6.16
CA ALA A 46 6.08 -2.25 -6.95
C ALA A 46 5.21 -2.46 -8.19
N VAL A 47 3.89 -2.35 -8.05
CA VAL A 47 2.94 -2.49 -9.19
C VAL A 47 3.10 -1.34 -10.17
N SER A 48 3.26 -0.10 -9.69
CA SER A 48 3.48 1.08 -10.52
C SER A 48 4.81 1.01 -11.26
N ALA A 49 5.89 0.52 -10.63
CA ALA A 49 7.16 0.26 -11.32
C ALA A 49 7.02 -0.80 -12.41
N LEU A 50 6.29 -1.88 -12.16
CA LEU A 50 6.01 -2.92 -13.15
C LEU A 50 5.09 -2.45 -14.27
N ALA A 51 4.12 -1.58 -13.98
CA ALA A 51 3.19 -1.00 -14.95
C ALA A 51 3.89 0.02 -15.88
N ASN A 52 4.70 0.91 -15.31
CA ASN A 52 5.43 1.93 -16.08
C ASN A 52 6.65 1.37 -16.81
N GLY A 53 7.21 0.28 -16.29
CA GLY A 53 8.51 -0.24 -16.68
C GLY A 53 9.59 0.26 -15.73
N THR A 54 10.50 -0.62 -15.32
CA THR A 54 11.61 -0.30 -14.42
C THR A 54 12.88 -1.02 -14.82
N THR A 55 14.02 -0.41 -14.49
CA THR A 55 15.37 -0.97 -14.67
C THR A 55 16.05 -1.25 -13.33
N ILE A 56 15.31 -1.30 -12.22
CA ILE A 56 15.87 -1.49 -10.87
C ILE A 56 16.66 -2.80 -10.68
N THR A 57 16.45 -3.77 -11.57
CA THR A 57 17.17 -5.04 -11.63
C THR A 57 18.34 -5.03 -12.61
N GLY A 58 18.62 -3.90 -13.26
CA GLY A 58 19.58 -3.75 -14.36
C GLY A 58 19.00 -4.07 -15.75
N ALA A 59 17.84 -4.74 -15.82
CA ALA A 59 17.12 -5.01 -17.07
C ALA A 59 15.75 -4.31 -17.08
N SER A 60 15.27 -3.92 -18.26
CA SER A 60 13.92 -3.36 -18.39
C SER A 60 12.87 -4.43 -18.17
N VAL A 61 12.01 -4.23 -17.17
CA VAL A 61 10.88 -5.10 -16.85
C VAL A 61 9.62 -4.26 -16.85
N LYS A 62 8.67 -4.63 -17.71
CA LYS A 62 7.33 -4.03 -17.80
C LYS A 62 6.29 -5.11 -18.00
N VAL A 63 5.14 -4.94 -17.36
CA VAL A 63 4.02 -5.88 -17.41
C VAL A 63 2.98 -5.41 -18.43
N SER A 64 2.46 -6.36 -19.22
CA SER A 64 1.35 -6.15 -20.15
C SER A 64 0.45 -7.38 -20.20
N GLY A 65 -0.82 -7.20 -20.54
CA GLY A 65 -1.77 -8.27 -20.80
C GLY A 65 -2.17 -8.26 -22.27
N SER A 66 -1.98 -9.35 -23.01
CA SER A 66 -2.35 -9.44 -24.44
C SER A 66 -1.90 -8.22 -25.27
N GLY A 67 -0.68 -7.73 -25.05
CA GLY A 67 -0.11 -6.56 -25.74
C GLY A 67 -0.59 -5.19 -25.23
N LYS A 68 -1.58 -5.12 -24.33
CA LYS A 68 -2.06 -3.88 -23.71
C LYS A 68 -1.31 -3.58 -22.41
N SER A 69 -0.95 -2.32 -22.21
CA SER A 69 -0.26 -1.89 -20.99
C SER A 69 -1.18 -1.99 -19.77
N LEU A 70 -0.60 -2.34 -18.62
CA LEU A 70 -1.22 -2.12 -17.32
C LEU A 70 -0.92 -0.67 -16.89
N ALA A 71 -1.93 0.05 -16.40
CA ALA A 71 -1.76 1.31 -15.71
C ALA A 71 -2.15 1.16 -14.24
N SER A 72 -1.40 1.81 -13.35
CA SER A 72 -1.56 1.75 -11.91
C SER A 72 -1.82 3.15 -11.37
N TRP A 73 -2.94 3.33 -10.67
CA TRP A 73 -3.26 4.59 -10.00
C TRP A 73 -2.80 4.51 -8.56
N ASP A 74 -2.23 5.61 -8.07
CA ASP A 74 -1.86 5.73 -6.67
C ASP A 74 -3.13 5.69 -5.78
N ALA A 75 -3.00 5.20 -4.56
CA ALA A 75 -4.03 5.11 -3.54
C ALA A 75 -4.27 6.49 -2.90
N PHE A 76 -3.23 7.34 -2.89
CA PHE A 76 -3.29 8.69 -2.38
C PHE A 76 -2.72 9.68 -3.39
N THR A 77 -3.39 10.81 -3.54
CA THR A 77 -2.91 11.94 -4.34
C THR A 77 -1.73 12.59 -3.61
N LEU A 78 -0.56 12.59 -4.24
CA LEU A 78 0.62 13.25 -3.68
C LEU A 78 0.38 14.75 -3.47
N GLY A 79 0.77 15.26 -2.30
CA GLY A 79 0.70 16.70 -1.98
C GLY A 79 -0.68 17.21 -1.56
N VAL A 80 -1.70 16.33 -1.44
CA VAL A 80 -3.03 16.70 -0.95
C VAL A 80 -3.19 16.20 0.48
N ALA A 81 -3.53 17.10 1.42
CA ALA A 81 -3.80 16.74 2.82
C ALA A 81 -5.00 15.78 2.90
N GLY A 82 -4.82 14.63 3.57
CA GLY A 82 -5.77 13.52 3.57
C GLY A 82 -5.73 12.64 2.32
N GLY A 83 -5.04 13.06 1.26
CA GLY A 83 -4.65 12.23 0.12
C GLY A 83 -5.77 11.66 -0.75
N VAL A 84 -7.05 11.91 -0.47
CA VAL A 84 -8.15 11.36 -1.27
C VAL A 84 -8.49 12.36 -2.38
N GLY A 85 -8.43 11.90 -3.64
CA GLY A 85 -8.81 12.67 -4.83
C GLY A 85 -9.78 11.89 -5.71
N SER A 86 -9.97 12.32 -6.94
CA SER A 86 -10.70 11.57 -7.97
C SER A 86 -9.78 11.09 -9.07
N ILE A 87 -10.19 10.04 -9.78
CA ILE A 87 -9.45 9.46 -10.90
C ILE A 87 -10.38 9.25 -12.09
N GLN A 88 -9.79 9.21 -13.28
CA GLN A 88 -10.41 8.69 -14.49
C GLN A 88 -9.50 7.59 -15.03
N THR A 89 -10.01 6.36 -15.13
CA THR A 89 -9.16 5.23 -15.50
C THR A 89 -9.09 4.99 -17.01
N LYS A 90 -10.21 5.18 -17.71
CA LYS A 90 -10.35 4.98 -19.15
C LYS A 90 -10.62 6.29 -19.87
N ALA A 91 -10.19 6.40 -21.13
CA ALA A 91 -10.52 7.55 -21.96
C ALA A 91 -12.04 7.71 -22.07
N PHE A 92 -12.53 8.95 -21.86
CA PHE A 92 -13.97 9.28 -21.83
C PHE A 92 -14.80 8.53 -20.78
N GLY A 93 -14.14 7.82 -19.86
CA GLY A 93 -14.79 7.20 -18.70
C GLY A 93 -15.23 8.24 -17.67
N PRO A 94 -16.09 7.87 -16.71
CA PRO A 94 -16.48 8.74 -15.62
C PRO A 94 -15.28 9.04 -14.71
N VAL A 95 -15.33 10.22 -14.08
CA VAL A 95 -14.45 10.57 -12.96
C VAL A 95 -15.12 10.07 -11.68
N PHE A 96 -14.39 9.32 -10.85
CA PHE A 96 -14.90 8.76 -9.60
C PHE A 96 -13.86 8.86 -8.49
N ASP A 97 -14.29 8.68 -7.25
CA ASP A 97 -13.41 8.77 -6.08
C ASP A 97 -12.26 7.77 -6.18
N ARG A 98 -11.03 8.22 -5.88
CA ARG A 98 -9.82 7.39 -5.86
C ARG A 98 -9.99 6.26 -4.84
N PRO A 99 -9.92 4.99 -5.26
CA PRO A 99 -9.97 3.88 -4.31
C PRO A 99 -8.68 3.79 -3.49
N ASN A 100 -8.74 4.23 -2.22
CA ASN A 100 -7.59 4.38 -1.34
C ASN A 100 -7.51 3.27 -0.29
N GLY A 101 -6.85 2.15 -0.62
CA GLY A 101 -6.71 1.00 0.29
C GLY A 101 -7.35 -0.28 -0.24
N SER A 102 -7.09 -1.39 0.46
CA SER A 102 -7.53 -2.73 0.04
C SER A 102 -9.05 -2.85 -0.05
N GLY A 103 -9.79 -2.29 0.91
CA GLY A 103 -11.27 -2.34 0.91
C GLY A 103 -11.87 -1.54 -0.24
N ALA A 104 -11.45 -0.28 -0.39
CA ALA A 104 -11.92 0.62 -1.43
C ALA A 104 -11.62 0.08 -2.84
N GLY A 105 -10.40 -0.42 -3.07
CA GLY A 105 -10.02 -1.00 -4.36
C GLY A 105 -10.86 -2.19 -4.78
N ARG A 106 -11.18 -3.09 -3.83
CA ARG A 106 -12.09 -4.21 -4.09
C ARG A 106 -13.51 -3.75 -4.36
N ASN A 107 -14.05 -2.82 -3.57
CA ASN A 107 -15.40 -2.32 -3.79
C ASN A 107 -15.54 -1.65 -5.16
N ALA A 108 -14.52 -0.91 -5.61
CA ALA A 108 -14.48 -0.35 -6.95
C ALA A 108 -14.43 -1.43 -8.05
N LEU A 109 -13.63 -2.49 -7.84
CA LEU A 109 -13.58 -3.64 -8.77
C LEU A 109 -14.92 -4.39 -8.83
N ILE A 110 -15.53 -4.68 -7.68
CA ILE A 110 -16.85 -5.32 -7.56
C ILE A 110 -17.88 -4.50 -8.33
N ALA A 111 -17.96 -3.19 -8.08
CA ALA A 111 -18.86 -2.30 -8.81
C ALA A 111 -18.54 -2.32 -10.32
N SER A 112 -17.27 -2.31 -10.71
CA SER A 112 -16.91 -2.28 -12.13
C SER A 112 -17.40 -3.48 -12.93
N VAL A 113 -17.53 -4.64 -12.29
CA VAL A 113 -18.06 -5.87 -12.90
C VAL A 113 -19.55 -6.12 -12.64
N GLY A 114 -20.26 -5.16 -12.05
CA GLY A 114 -21.71 -5.23 -11.81
C GLY A 114 -22.11 -5.87 -10.48
N GLY A 115 -21.18 -5.99 -9.52
CA GLY A 115 -21.43 -6.63 -8.24
C GLY A 115 -21.73 -8.12 -8.36
N VAL A 116 -22.23 -8.72 -7.27
CA VAL A 116 -22.57 -10.15 -7.24
C VAL A 116 -23.71 -10.49 -8.23
N SER A 117 -24.60 -9.53 -8.51
CA SER A 117 -25.72 -9.70 -9.44
C SER A 117 -25.38 -9.39 -10.91
N GLY A 118 -24.19 -8.87 -11.20
CA GLY A 118 -23.80 -8.43 -12.55
C GLY A 118 -24.55 -7.18 -13.06
N SER A 119 -25.30 -6.48 -12.21
CA SER A 119 -26.12 -5.30 -12.57
C SER A 119 -25.90 -4.06 -11.70
N ALA A 120 -25.08 -4.16 -10.64
CA ALA A 120 -24.79 -3.07 -9.70
C ALA A 120 -23.43 -2.42 -10.00
N PHE A 121 -23.43 -1.37 -10.82
CA PHE A 121 -22.21 -0.73 -11.31
C PHE A 121 -21.73 0.50 -10.51
N THR A 122 -22.35 0.79 -9.37
CA THR A 122 -22.13 2.07 -8.69
C THR A 122 -21.06 1.95 -7.60
N TYR A 123 -20.03 2.80 -7.68
CA TYR A 123 -19.05 3.05 -6.63
C TYR A 123 -19.13 4.52 -6.21
N ASN A 124 -19.39 4.79 -4.92
CA ASN A 124 -19.59 6.15 -4.39
C ASN A 124 -20.47 7.03 -5.28
N THR A 125 -21.67 6.55 -5.62
CA THR A 125 -22.68 7.22 -6.49
C THR A 125 -22.36 7.31 -7.98
N VAL A 126 -21.14 6.95 -8.41
CA VAL A 126 -20.75 6.98 -9.82
C VAL A 126 -20.84 5.59 -10.43
N ASN A 127 -21.44 5.49 -11.63
CA ASN A 127 -21.40 4.24 -12.41
C ASN A 127 -19.97 4.03 -12.91
N VAL A 128 -19.28 2.99 -12.43
CA VAL A 128 -17.89 2.66 -12.77
C VAL A 128 -17.79 1.39 -13.63
N LYS A 129 -18.83 1.08 -14.40
CA LYS A 129 -18.83 -0.06 -15.33
C LYS A 129 -17.57 -0.05 -16.21
N ASP A 130 -16.85 -1.17 -16.22
CA ASP A 130 -15.64 -1.43 -17.02
C ASP A 130 -14.47 -0.44 -16.78
N GLN A 131 -14.49 0.30 -15.67
CA GLN A 131 -13.44 1.26 -15.31
C GLN A 131 -12.27 0.64 -14.54
N VAL A 132 -12.47 -0.44 -13.78
CA VAL A 132 -11.46 -1.07 -12.91
C VAL A 132 -11.32 -2.55 -13.27
N ASP A 133 -10.12 -2.97 -13.68
CA ASP A 133 -9.88 -4.36 -14.10
C ASP A 133 -9.26 -5.24 -13.01
N LEU A 134 -8.44 -4.64 -12.14
CA LEU A 134 -7.76 -5.32 -11.04
C LEU A 134 -7.75 -4.43 -9.79
N ALA A 135 -7.59 -5.06 -8.61
CA ALA A 135 -7.33 -4.34 -7.36
C ALA A 135 -6.09 -4.88 -6.63
N ARG A 136 -5.37 -4.00 -5.94
CA ARG A 136 -4.30 -4.37 -5.00
C ARG A 136 -4.90 -4.59 -3.62
N SER A 137 -4.55 -5.69 -2.96
CA SER A 137 -5.03 -6.00 -1.62
C SER A 137 -3.92 -6.54 -0.74
N SER A 138 -3.79 -5.98 0.46
CA SER A 138 -2.81 -6.42 1.46
C SER A 138 -3.31 -7.52 2.41
N SER A 139 -4.51 -8.04 2.16
CA SER A 139 -5.11 -9.19 2.83
C SER A 139 -6.22 -9.79 1.97
N VAL A 140 -6.67 -11.00 2.30
CA VAL A 140 -7.97 -11.50 1.82
C VAL A 140 -9.07 -10.73 2.57
N GLY A 141 -10.11 -10.27 1.87
CA GLY A 141 -11.25 -9.60 2.47
C GLY A 141 -12.58 -10.04 1.85
N GLY A 142 -13.68 -9.54 2.40
CA GLY A 142 -15.02 -9.98 1.96
C GLY A 142 -15.38 -11.36 2.50
N THR A 143 -16.42 -11.95 1.92
CA THR A 143 -16.94 -13.28 2.33
C THR A 143 -16.60 -14.32 1.28
N ALA A 144 -16.48 -15.59 1.66
CA ALA A 144 -16.24 -16.67 0.70
C ALA A 144 -17.27 -16.63 -0.44
N GLY A 145 -16.82 -16.71 -1.68
CA GLY A 145 -17.65 -16.41 -2.84
C GLY A 145 -16.98 -16.76 -4.16
N THR A 146 -17.58 -16.34 -5.28
CA THR A 146 -17.09 -16.68 -6.62
C THR A 146 -16.77 -15.47 -7.48
N LEU A 147 -17.11 -14.26 -7.05
CA LEU A 147 -16.96 -13.06 -7.86
C LEU A 147 -15.50 -12.69 -8.09
N LEU A 148 -14.71 -12.64 -7.03
CA LEU A 148 -13.31 -12.25 -7.05
C LEU A 148 -12.38 -13.40 -6.72
N THR A 149 -11.21 -13.35 -7.33
CA THR A 149 -10.10 -14.26 -7.13
C THR A 149 -8.90 -13.46 -6.62
N TYR A 150 -8.33 -13.89 -5.49
CA TYR A 150 -7.14 -13.32 -4.86
C TYR A 150 -5.92 -14.15 -5.27
N VAL A 151 -5.10 -13.58 -6.14
CA VAL A 151 -3.89 -14.24 -6.64
C VAL A 151 -2.67 -13.71 -5.88
N PRO A 152 -1.88 -14.57 -5.22
CA PRO A 152 -0.71 -14.14 -4.46
C PRO A 152 0.27 -13.31 -5.30
N PHE A 153 0.54 -12.09 -4.86
CA PHE A 153 1.53 -11.19 -5.46
C PHE A 153 2.92 -11.39 -4.87
N GLY A 154 2.99 -11.61 -3.55
CA GLY A 154 4.22 -11.68 -2.76
C GLY A 154 3.92 -11.85 -1.27
N GLN A 155 4.95 -12.15 -0.50
CA GLN A 155 4.94 -12.10 0.96
C GLN A 155 5.47 -10.75 1.42
N ASP A 156 4.74 -10.13 2.33
CA ASP A 156 5.08 -8.93 3.08
C ASP A 156 5.07 -9.26 4.59
N ALA A 157 5.45 -8.30 5.41
CA ALA A 157 5.23 -8.35 6.85
C ALA A 157 4.68 -7.03 7.38
N ILE A 158 3.92 -7.13 8.47
CA ILE A 158 3.48 -5.99 9.26
C ILE A 158 4.58 -5.62 10.24
N GLY A 159 4.93 -4.33 10.28
CA GLY A 159 5.83 -3.78 11.30
C GLY A 159 5.29 -2.45 11.82
N TYR A 160 6.15 -1.73 12.55
CA TYR A 160 5.90 -0.34 12.91
C TYR A 160 7.12 0.53 12.60
N ALA A 161 6.83 1.78 12.24
CA ALA A 161 7.80 2.83 12.03
C ALA A 161 7.64 3.85 13.14
N PHE A 162 8.73 4.49 13.52
CA PHE A 162 8.71 5.51 14.55
C PHE A 162 9.67 6.65 14.21
N LYS A 163 9.35 7.83 14.75
CA LYS A 163 10.18 9.01 14.68
C LYS A 163 10.17 9.73 16.01
N LEU A 164 11.36 10.11 16.47
CA LEU A 164 11.55 10.95 17.66
C LEU A 164 11.57 12.42 17.24
N GLY A 165 10.95 13.27 18.05
CA GLY A 165 11.19 14.70 18.03
C GLY A 165 12.51 15.05 18.74
N ASN A 166 12.83 16.34 18.78
CA ASN A 166 14.08 16.77 19.42
C ASN A 166 14.03 16.53 20.93
N ALA A 167 15.14 16.06 21.50
CA ALA A 167 15.30 16.02 22.95
C ALA A 167 15.59 17.43 23.48
N THR A 168 14.79 17.86 24.45
CA THR A 168 14.94 19.15 25.14
C THR A 168 14.76 18.94 26.65
N GLY A 169 15.29 19.86 27.47
CA GLY A 169 15.04 19.83 28.92
C GLY A 169 15.59 18.61 29.66
N GLY A 170 16.66 17.98 29.13
CA GLY A 170 17.29 16.80 29.76
C GLY A 170 16.66 15.46 29.39
N ALA A 171 15.74 15.41 28.42
CA ALA A 171 15.23 14.16 27.89
C ALA A 171 16.35 13.29 27.26
N ASP A 172 16.28 11.98 27.46
CA ASP A 172 17.26 11.01 26.99
C ASP A 172 16.78 10.33 25.71
N ALA A 173 17.19 10.88 24.55
CA ALA A 173 16.85 10.32 23.24
C ALA A 173 17.41 8.91 23.02
N ALA A 174 18.54 8.55 23.63
CA ALA A 174 19.14 7.24 23.46
C ALA A 174 18.33 6.17 24.21
N ALA A 175 17.97 6.45 25.47
CA ALA A 175 17.08 5.58 26.24
C ALA A 175 15.69 5.46 25.58
N ALA A 176 15.14 6.57 25.11
CA ALA A 176 13.86 6.59 24.39
C ALA A 176 13.90 5.75 23.10
N THR A 177 14.98 5.88 22.32
CA THR A 177 15.21 5.06 21.13
C THR A 177 15.30 3.58 21.49
N ASN A 178 16.12 3.22 22.48
CA ASN A 178 16.28 1.83 22.91
C ASN A 178 14.95 1.21 23.36
N ALA A 179 14.11 1.97 24.07
CA ALA A 179 12.81 1.51 24.54
C ALA A 179 11.79 1.28 23.42
N ILE A 180 11.82 2.08 22.35
CA ILE A 180 10.87 1.96 21.23
C ILE A 180 11.41 1.10 20.08
N ASN A 181 12.71 0.81 20.03
CA ASN A 181 13.33 0.12 18.90
C ASN A 181 13.02 -1.39 18.86
N ASP A 182 12.58 -1.98 19.96
CA ASP A 182 12.10 -3.36 20.02
C ASP A 182 10.93 -3.47 21.00
N LEU A 183 9.73 -3.57 20.46
CA LEU A 183 8.50 -3.70 21.24
C LEU A 183 7.99 -5.14 21.21
N THR A 184 7.42 -5.61 22.31
CA THR A 184 6.67 -6.87 22.31
C THR A 184 5.27 -6.66 21.71
N LYS A 185 4.62 -7.76 21.33
CA LYS A 185 3.20 -7.75 20.93
C LYS A 185 2.31 -7.13 22.01
N ASP A 186 2.53 -7.47 23.28
CA ASP A 186 1.73 -6.96 24.40
C ASP A 186 1.95 -5.46 24.62
N GLN A 187 3.18 -4.97 24.40
CA GLN A 187 3.45 -3.53 24.44
C GLN A 187 2.72 -2.81 23.31
N LEU A 188 2.74 -3.35 22.08
CA LEU A 188 1.95 -2.79 20.98
C LEU A 188 0.45 -2.80 21.28
N THR A 189 -0.10 -3.90 21.82
CA THR A 189 -1.50 -3.94 22.27
C THR A 189 -1.78 -2.86 23.31
N SER A 190 -0.91 -2.69 24.31
CA SER A 190 -1.05 -1.68 25.36
C SER A 190 -1.01 -0.25 24.80
N ILE A 191 -0.09 0.02 23.87
CA ILE A 191 0.05 1.33 23.21
C ILE A 191 -1.22 1.68 22.42
N TYR A 192 -1.76 0.76 21.61
CA TYR A 192 -2.90 1.04 20.73
C TYR A 192 -4.28 0.90 21.41
N SER A 193 -4.33 0.35 22.62
CA SER A 193 -5.52 0.34 23.48
C SER A 193 -5.52 1.42 24.57
N ALA A 194 -4.42 2.17 24.70
CA ALA A 194 -4.27 3.21 25.71
C ALA A 194 -5.34 4.29 25.65
N THR A 195 -5.94 4.62 26.79
CA THR A 195 -6.97 5.66 26.91
C THR A 195 -6.39 7.05 27.20
N SER A 196 -5.09 7.16 27.43
CA SER A 196 -4.38 8.42 27.67
C SER A 196 -2.93 8.37 27.19
N THR A 197 -2.34 9.53 26.90
CA THR A 197 -0.92 9.66 26.51
C THR A 197 0.01 9.05 27.54
N SER A 198 -0.25 9.22 28.84
CA SER A 198 0.56 8.64 29.91
C SER A 198 0.58 7.11 29.84
N SER A 199 -0.57 6.49 29.55
CA SER A 199 -0.70 5.03 29.43
C SER A 199 0.03 4.51 28.17
N ALA A 200 -0.10 5.22 27.04
CA ALA A 200 0.64 4.91 25.82
C ALA A 200 2.16 5.03 26.02
N SER A 201 2.59 5.99 26.85
CA SER A 201 4.00 6.29 27.11
C SER A 201 4.65 5.39 28.16
N ALA A 202 3.97 4.36 28.67
CA ALA A 202 4.48 3.53 29.75
C ALA A 202 5.85 2.88 29.41
N VAL A 203 6.06 2.50 28.15
CA VAL A 203 7.34 1.95 27.66
C VAL A 203 8.48 2.96 27.68
N LEU A 204 8.19 4.25 27.74
CA LEU A 204 9.16 5.36 27.72
C LEU A 204 9.43 5.93 29.12
N SER A 205 8.98 5.25 30.19
CA SER A 205 9.13 5.74 31.57
C SER A 205 10.60 6.11 31.88
N GLY A 206 10.80 7.30 32.44
CA GLY A 206 12.12 7.81 32.81
C GLY A 206 12.95 8.43 31.67
N THR A 207 12.49 8.36 30.42
CA THR A 207 13.25 8.91 29.27
C THR A 207 12.99 10.41 29.04
N GLY A 208 11.92 10.96 29.62
CA GLY A 208 11.46 12.32 29.34
C GLY A 208 10.68 12.47 28.02
N PHE A 209 10.47 11.38 27.27
CA PHE A 209 9.64 11.37 26.07
C PHE A 209 8.20 10.88 26.34
N THR A 210 7.27 11.34 25.51
CA THR A 210 5.90 10.82 25.41
C THR A 210 5.70 10.04 24.11
N LEU A 211 4.76 9.09 24.09
CA LEU A 211 4.41 8.31 22.91
C LEU A 211 3.02 8.70 22.41
N LYS A 212 2.93 9.03 21.12
CA LYS A 212 1.68 9.27 20.40
C LYS A 212 1.51 8.22 19.29
N PRO A 213 0.69 7.18 19.52
CA PRO A 213 0.36 6.22 18.47
C PRO A 213 -0.53 6.85 17.41
N LEU A 214 -0.23 6.59 16.14
CA LEU A 214 -1.00 7.06 14.99
C LEU A 214 -1.86 5.94 14.40
N GLY A 215 -3.12 6.26 14.12
CA GLY A 215 -4.08 5.34 13.50
C GLY A 215 -4.24 5.60 12.02
N LEU A 216 -4.07 4.56 11.21
CA LEU A 216 -4.28 4.62 9.76
C LEU A 216 -5.77 4.73 9.40
N GLN A 217 -6.05 5.18 8.18
CA GLN A 217 -7.40 5.24 7.64
C GLN A 217 -8.11 3.86 7.61
N SER A 218 -9.43 3.84 7.82
CA SER A 218 -10.22 2.64 8.13
C SER A 218 -10.34 1.61 7.01
N SER A 219 -10.17 2.00 5.74
CA SER A 219 -10.18 1.08 4.60
C SER A 219 -8.81 0.42 4.33
N SER A 220 -7.85 0.68 5.22
CA SER A 220 -6.51 0.14 5.19
C SER A 220 -6.47 -1.34 5.53
N GLY A 221 -5.95 -2.14 4.58
CA GLY A 221 -5.66 -3.55 4.85
C GLY A 221 -4.49 -3.73 5.83
N THR A 222 -3.52 -2.82 5.83
CA THR A 222 -2.39 -2.81 6.78
C THR A 222 -2.88 -2.54 8.19
N TRP A 223 -3.77 -1.56 8.36
CA TRP A 223 -4.34 -1.24 9.65
C TRP A 223 -5.15 -2.37 10.24
N THR A 224 -6.11 -2.87 9.47
CA THR A 224 -6.99 -3.97 9.89
C THR A 224 -6.20 -5.23 10.23
N THR A 225 -5.15 -5.55 9.46
CA THR A 225 -4.25 -6.67 9.74
C THR A 225 -3.41 -6.44 11.00
N PHE A 226 -2.82 -5.25 11.16
CA PHE A 226 -2.03 -4.90 12.34
C PHE A 226 -2.88 -5.01 13.62
N LEU A 227 -4.06 -4.38 13.63
CA LEU A 227 -4.98 -4.44 14.76
C LEU A 227 -5.36 -5.87 15.10
N GLY A 228 -5.75 -6.68 14.11
CA GLY A 228 -6.06 -8.10 14.35
C GLY A 228 -4.89 -8.88 14.95
N LYS A 229 -3.66 -8.61 14.50
CA LYS A 229 -2.44 -9.27 15.02
C LYS A 229 -2.15 -8.91 16.48
N ILE A 230 -2.52 -7.72 16.93
CA ILE A 230 -2.40 -7.28 18.33
C ILE A 230 -3.68 -7.48 19.15
N GLY A 231 -4.68 -8.19 18.61
CA GLY A 231 -5.93 -8.50 19.31
C GLY A 231 -6.92 -7.33 19.43
N LEU A 232 -6.79 -6.31 18.58
CA LEU A 232 -7.65 -5.13 18.53
C LEU A 232 -8.44 -5.07 17.21
N SER A 233 -9.35 -4.11 17.12
CA SER A 233 -10.08 -3.73 15.93
C SER A 233 -10.29 -2.22 15.90
N THR A 234 -10.82 -1.68 14.79
CA THR A 234 -11.08 -0.25 14.66
C THR A 234 -12.12 0.28 15.66
N THR A 235 -12.91 -0.61 16.29
CA THR A 235 -13.90 -0.26 17.31
C THR A 235 -13.38 -0.41 18.75
N THR A 236 -12.18 -0.97 18.94
CA THR A 236 -11.56 -1.17 20.27
C THR A 236 -10.28 -0.35 20.45
N LEU A 237 -10.10 0.69 19.63
CA LEU A 237 -8.95 1.58 19.70
C LEU A 237 -9.00 2.45 20.96
N GLY A 238 -7.83 2.63 21.58
CA GLY A 238 -7.68 3.53 22.71
C GLY A 238 -7.78 5.01 22.30
N ALA A 239 -8.28 5.85 23.21
CA ALA A 239 -8.42 7.29 22.98
C ALA A 239 -7.07 8.03 22.81
N ALA A 240 -5.94 7.41 23.12
CA ALA A 240 -4.60 7.96 22.88
C ALA A 240 -4.17 7.88 21.40
N VAL A 241 -4.85 7.08 20.57
CA VAL A 241 -4.51 6.90 19.16
C VAL A 241 -5.00 8.09 18.34
N ASP A 242 -4.08 8.84 17.74
CA ASP A 242 -4.40 9.94 16.83
C ASP A 242 -4.66 9.40 15.42
N THR A 243 -5.93 9.42 15.00
CA THR A 243 -6.35 8.98 13.66
C THR A 243 -6.39 10.11 12.64
N ARG A 244 -6.17 11.36 13.08
CA ARG A 244 -6.35 12.60 12.30
C ARG A 244 -7.63 12.58 11.47
N SER A 245 -8.75 12.24 12.11
CA SER A 245 -10.05 12.12 11.46
C SER A 245 -10.05 11.13 10.28
N ASN A 246 -9.42 9.97 10.47
CA ASN A 246 -9.39 8.87 9.49
C ASN A 246 -8.67 9.23 8.18
N SER A 247 -7.64 10.08 8.24
CA SER A 247 -6.99 10.64 7.04
C SER A 247 -5.52 10.23 6.86
N ILE A 248 -4.94 9.49 7.80
CA ILE A 248 -3.53 9.11 7.74
C ILE A 248 -3.33 8.03 6.66
N PRO A 249 -2.53 8.29 5.61
CA PRO A 249 -2.17 7.29 4.62
C PRO A 249 -1.25 6.21 5.21
N GLU A 250 -1.33 5.02 4.63
CA GLU A 250 -0.35 3.97 4.86
C GLU A 250 1.00 4.36 4.25
N ASN A 251 2.08 3.79 4.80
CA ASN A 251 3.44 3.82 4.23
C ASN A 251 4.01 5.20 3.84
N ASP A 252 3.51 6.27 4.44
CA ASP A 252 4.02 7.63 4.23
C ASP A 252 4.72 8.12 5.50
N GLY A 253 6.05 8.12 5.50
CA GLY A 253 6.84 8.58 6.64
C GLY A 253 6.68 10.08 6.96
N ARG A 254 6.17 10.89 6.01
CA ARG A 254 5.94 12.33 6.22
C ARG A 254 4.84 12.63 7.22
N VAL A 255 3.97 11.64 7.50
CA VAL A 255 2.91 11.79 8.51
C VAL A 255 3.48 11.81 9.93
N LEU A 256 4.72 11.33 10.13
CA LEU A 256 5.40 11.37 11.41
C LEU A 256 6.03 12.75 11.62
N THR A 257 5.33 13.55 12.42
CA THR A 257 5.67 14.93 12.79
C THR A 257 5.64 15.07 14.32
N PRO A 258 6.53 14.37 15.05
CA PRO A 258 6.59 14.47 16.50
C PRO A 258 6.98 15.88 16.93
N ALA A 259 6.40 16.36 18.03
CA ALA A 259 6.86 17.55 18.74
C ALA A 259 8.16 17.26 19.54
N ASP A 260 8.78 18.27 20.13
CA ASP A 260 9.90 18.07 21.06
C ASP A 260 9.47 17.12 22.20
N ASN A 261 10.37 16.21 22.58
CA ASN A 261 10.12 15.17 23.59
C ASN A 261 8.89 14.28 23.30
N GLU A 262 8.52 14.12 22.02
CA GLU A 262 7.48 13.19 21.57
C GLU A 262 8.06 12.13 20.62
N ILE A 263 7.53 10.91 20.70
CA ILE A 263 7.71 9.87 19.70
C ILE A 263 6.36 9.64 19.03
N GLN A 264 6.35 9.59 17.71
CA GLN A 264 5.21 9.08 16.95
C GLN A 264 5.52 7.69 16.41
N ILE A 265 4.56 6.78 16.53
CA ILE A 265 4.63 5.39 16.04
C ILE A 265 3.45 5.12 15.13
N ILE A 266 3.68 4.41 14.02
CA ILE A 266 2.67 4.09 13.02
C ILE A 266 2.91 2.68 12.44
N PRO A 267 1.86 1.87 12.20
CA PRO A 267 2.03 0.59 11.52
C PRO A 267 2.34 0.78 10.04
N LEU A 268 3.07 -0.16 9.44
CA LEU A 268 3.39 -0.12 8.01
C LEU A 268 3.54 -1.51 7.39
N SER A 269 3.61 -1.53 6.04
CA SER A 269 4.20 -2.61 5.27
C SER A 269 5.73 -2.52 5.31
N VAL A 270 6.38 -3.60 5.74
CA VAL A 270 7.84 -3.68 5.76
C VAL A 270 8.40 -3.71 4.34
N ALA A 271 7.74 -4.41 3.41
CA ALA A 271 8.16 -4.41 2.00
C ALA A 271 8.16 -2.99 1.43
N ASN A 272 7.11 -2.20 1.69
CA ASN A 272 7.07 -0.83 1.20
C ASN A 272 8.22 0.03 1.76
N TYR A 273 8.52 -0.06 3.06
CA TYR A 273 9.69 0.62 3.63
C TYR A 273 11.01 0.20 2.99
N ILE A 274 11.22 -1.11 2.78
CA ILE A 274 12.42 -1.63 2.09
C ILE A 274 12.50 -1.05 0.68
N GLY A 275 11.39 -1.05 -0.08
CA GLY A 275 11.35 -0.51 -1.44
C GLY A 275 11.69 0.99 -1.50
N GLN A 276 11.17 1.79 -0.57
CA GLN A 276 11.51 3.21 -0.46
C GLN A 276 12.97 3.42 -0.06
N SER A 277 13.44 2.70 0.94
CA SER A 277 14.82 2.78 1.45
C SER A 277 15.87 2.29 0.45
N ASN A 278 15.53 1.31 -0.38
CA ASN A 278 16.40 0.79 -1.44
C ASN A 278 16.41 1.67 -2.70
N GLY A 279 15.61 2.76 -2.74
CA GLY A 279 15.46 3.59 -3.93
C GLY A 279 14.74 2.88 -5.08
N ALA A 280 14.01 1.80 -4.79
CA ALA A 280 13.18 1.11 -5.77
C ALA A 280 11.86 1.86 -6.01
N ALA A 281 11.29 2.44 -4.97
CA ALA A 281 10.10 3.29 -5.08
C ALA A 281 10.42 4.65 -5.70
N ARG A 282 9.41 5.28 -6.30
CA ARG A 282 9.54 6.59 -6.94
C ARG A 282 9.92 7.70 -5.94
N ILE A 283 9.44 7.60 -4.69
CA ILE A 283 9.66 8.59 -3.64
C ILE A 283 10.06 7.85 -2.36
N ASN A 284 11.02 8.38 -1.63
CA ASN A 284 11.33 7.95 -0.27
C ASN A 284 10.79 8.97 0.74
N THR A 285 9.75 8.60 1.45
CA THR A 285 9.07 9.40 2.49
C THR A 285 9.56 9.06 3.91
N PHE A 286 10.37 8.01 4.05
CA PHE A 286 10.87 7.50 5.33
C PHE A 286 12.24 8.05 5.74
N SER A 287 12.70 9.13 5.10
CA SER A 287 13.92 9.82 5.52
C SER A 287 13.81 10.28 6.98
N GLY A 288 14.78 9.88 7.82
CA GLY A 288 14.77 10.17 9.26
C GLY A 288 13.68 9.41 10.04
N VAL A 289 13.12 8.33 9.48
CA VAL A 289 12.18 7.43 10.14
C VAL A 289 12.81 6.05 10.30
N SER A 290 12.68 5.48 11.49
CA SER A 290 13.19 4.15 11.83
C SER A 290 12.07 3.12 11.82
N VAL A 291 12.41 1.85 11.61
CA VAL A 291 11.51 0.70 11.79
C VAL A 291 12.04 -0.12 12.95
N GLY A 292 11.17 -0.40 13.91
CA GLY A 292 11.53 -1.19 15.09
C GLY A 292 11.39 -2.70 14.84
N ALA A 293 12.09 -3.47 15.66
CA ALA A 293 11.88 -4.91 15.79
C ALA A 293 10.63 -5.21 16.61
N ILE A 294 10.10 -6.42 16.47
CA ILE A 294 9.05 -6.91 17.36
C ILE A 294 9.52 -8.19 18.05
N GLY A 295 9.58 -8.17 19.37
CA GLY A 295 9.96 -9.31 20.20
C GLY A 295 11.36 -9.84 19.87
N GLY A 296 12.32 -8.96 19.64
CA GLY A 296 13.71 -9.32 19.32
C GLY A 296 13.94 -9.74 17.87
N VAL A 297 12.91 -9.70 17.01
CA VAL A 297 13.03 -10.10 15.61
C VAL A 297 12.93 -8.88 14.70
N ALA A 298 14.05 -8.52 14.08
CA ALA A 298 14.08 -7.48 13.06
C ALA A 298 13.35 -7.93 11.78
N ALA A 299 12.58 -7.02 11.18
CA ALA A 299 11.79 -7.31 9.99
C ALA A 299 12.62 -7.39 8.69
N PHE A 300 13.85 -6.87 8.72
CA PHE A 300 14.80 -6.88 7.61
C PHE A 300 16.24 -6.89 8.11
N THR A 301 17.16 -7.11 7.19
CA THR A 301 18.61 -7.08 7.43
C THR A 301 19.31 -6.20 6.40
N GLY A 302 20.59 -5.88 6.65
CA GLY A 302 21.41 -5.05 5.79
C GLY A 302 21.24 -3.56 6.07
N THR A 303 21.73 -2.74 5.15
CA THR A 303 21.61 -1.28 5.19
C THR A 303 21.12 -0.78 3.84
N ALA A 304 20.40 0.35 3.83
CA ALA A 304 19.99 1.00 2.58
C ALA A 304 21.24 1.32 1.71
N PRO A 305 21.20 1.12 0.38
CA PRO A 305 20.03 0.74 -0.43
C PRO A 305 19.92 -0.77 -0.71
N SER A 306 20.44 -1.61 0.19
CA SER A 306 20.48 -3.09 0.07
C SER A 306 19.77 -3.79 1.23
N LEU A 307 18.67 -3.22 1.73
CA LEU A 307 17.82 -3.88 2.72
C LEU A 307 17.16 -5.12 2.11
N VAL A 308 17.13 -6.21 2.88
CA VAL A 308 16.53 -7.49 2.47
C VAL A 308 15.56 -7.97 3.55
N PRO A 309 14.37 -8.48 3.18
CA PRO A 309 13.40 -9.06 4.11
C PRO A 309 14.01 -10.12 5.03
N SER A 310 13.65 -10.09 6.32
CA SER A 310 13.96 -11.17 7.25
C SER A 310 13.01 -12.34 6.99
N THR A 311 13.57 -13.49 6.58
CA THR A 311 12.75 -14.67 6.24
C THR A 311 11.95 -15.18 7.44
N SER A 312 12.54 -15.20 8.64
CA SER A 312 11.83 -15.64 9.85
C SER A 312 10.67 -14.72 10.19
N TYR A 313 10.84 -13.41 10.03
CA TYR A 313 9.80 -12.42 10.29
C TYR A 313 8.67 -12.50 9.26
N TYR A 314 9.00 -12.60 7.97
CA TYR A 314 8.02 -12.69 6.87
C TYR A 314 7.23 -14.00 6.88
N ASN A 315 7.81 -15.09 7.39
CA ASN A 315 7.14 -16.39 7.50
C ASN A 315 6.44 -16.59 8.86
N SER A 316 6.60 -15.66 9.80
CA SER A 316 5.93 -15.73 11.09
C SER A 316 4.41 -15.60 10.90
N ALA A 317 3.64 -16.44 11.61
CA ALA A 317 2.18 -16.30 11.68
C ALA A 317 1.77 -14.97 12.36
N ASP A 318 2.61 -14.47 13.26
CA ASP A 318 2.32 -13.23 14.00
C ASP A 318 2.45 -11.99 13.13
N TRP A 319 3.41 -11.91 12.21
CA TRP A 319 3.70 -10.66 11.49
C TRP A 319 3.72 -10.78 9.97
N GLY A 320 4.01 -11.97 9.44
CA GLY A 320 3.93 -12.25 8.01
C GLY A 320 2.51 -12.11 7.46
N ARG A 321 2.42 -11.72 6.19
CA ARG A 321 1.18 -11.75 5.40
C ARG A 321 1.47 -11.94 3.92
N THR A 322 0.64 -12.75 3.25
CA THR A 322 0.60 -12.73 1.78
C THR A 322 -0.24 -11.54 1.32
N VAL A 323 0.23 -10.86 0.28
CA VAL A 323 -0.47 -9.78 -0.39
C VAL A 323 -0.88 -10.21 -1.80
N TYR A 324 -1.90 -9.58 -2.38
CA TYR A 324 -2.65 -10.13 -3.51
C TYR A 324 -2.91 -9.10 -4.61
N ILE A 325 -2.92 -9.60 -5.85
CA ILE A 325 -3.66 -8.99 -6.95
C ILE A 325 -5.04 -9.64 -6.97
N VAL A 326 -6.07 -8.82 -6.98
CA VAL A 326 -7.47 -9.27 -7.01
C VAL A 326 -8.02 -9.05 -8.40
N VAL A 327 -8.64 -10.08 -8.96
CA VAL A 327 -9.23 -10.08 -10.30
C VAL A 327 -10.65 -10.65 -10.27
N PRO A 328 -11.53 -10.29 -11.21
CA PRO A 328 -12.79 -10.98 -11.39
C PRO A 328 -12.53 -12.43 -11.79
N THR A 329 -13.08 -13.40 -11.06
CA THR A 329 -12.88 -14.84 -11.34
C THR A 329 -13.29 -15.21 -12.76
N ALA A 330 -14.37 -14.61 -13.25
CA ALA A 330 -14.88 -14.81 -14.60
C ALA A 330 -13.85 -14.43 -15.68
N LYS A 331 -13.07 -13.36 -15.47
CA LYS A 331 -12.06 -12.88 -16.43
C LYS A 331 -10.83 -13.79 -16.56
N ILE A 332 -10.62 -14.72 -15.64
CA ILE A 332 -9.48 -15.65 -15.65
C ILE A 332 -9.88 -17.12 -15.81
N THR A 333 -11.17 -17.40 -15.99
CA THR A 333 -11.70 -18.76 -16.21
C THR A 333 -11.87 -18.98 -17.70
N SER A 334 -11.09 -19.87 -18.32
CA SER A 334 -10.97 -20.03 -19.78
C SER A 334 -12.30 -20.22 -20.53
N ASP A 335 -13.26 -20.87 -19.87
CA ASP A 335 -14.52 -21.26 -20.51
C ASP A 335 -15.67 -20.30 -20.15
N ASN A 336 -15.36 -19.21 -19.44
CA ASN A 336 -16.34 -18.19 -19.09
C ASN A 336 -16.52 -17.18 -20.24
N ALA A 337 -17.75 -16.78 -20.52
CA ALA A 337 -18.04 -15.79 -21.57
C ALA A 337 -17.37 -14.41 -21.35
N ALA A 338 -17.07 -14.07 -20.10
CA ALA A 338 -16.34 -12.85 -19.73
C ALA A 338 -14.81 -13.06 -19.63
N TYR A 339 -14.29 -14.20 -20.09
CA TYR A 339 -12.84 -14.46 -20.08
C TYR A 339 -12.08 -13.35 -20.81
N ASP A 340 -11.00 -12.88 -20.19
CA ASP A 340 -10.11 -11.87 -20.74
C ASP A 340 -8.68 -12.41 -20.70
N ALA A 341 -8.16 -12.76 -21.89
CA ALA A 341 -6.83 -13.34 -22.04
C ALA A 341 -5.72 -12.45 -21.46
N GLY A 342 -5.89 -11.12 -21.48
CA GLY A 342 -4.88 -10.22 -20.95
C GLY A 342 -4.94 -10.13 -19.42
N VAL A 343 -6.14 -10.12 -18.82
CA VAL A 343 -6.26 -10.26 -17.34
C VAL A 343 -5.67 -11.59 -16.89
N ALA A 344 -5.97 -12.70 -17.59
CA ALA A 344 -5.39 -14.00 -17.30
C ALA A 344 -3.86 -14.00 -17.42
N ALA A 345 -3.30 -13.36 -18.45
CA ALA A 345 -1.86 -13.23 -18.63
C ALA A 345 -1.19 -12.40 -17.51
N LEU A 346 -1.84 -11.30 -17.08
CA LEU A 346 -1.33 -10.42 -16.01
C LEU A 346 -1.14 -11.14 -14.67
N VAL A 347 -1.90 -12.21 -14.41
CA VAL A 347 -1.85 -12.98 -13.15
C VAL A 347 -1.45 -14.44 -13.32
N ASN A 348 -0.92 -14.83 -14.49
CA ASN A 348 -0.42 -16.18 -14.73
C ASN A 348 0.88 -16.42 -13.95
N SER A 349 0.82 -17.19 -12.86
CA SER A 349 1.95 -17.46 -11.97
C SER A 349 3.13 -18.21 -12.62
N SER A 350 2.91 -18.82 -13.79
CA SER A 350 3.94 -19.50 -14.57
C SER A 350 4.66 -18.57 -15.57
N SER A 351 4.11 -17.39 -15.84
CA SER A 351 4.69 -16.42 -16.78
C SER A 351 5.69 -15.51 -16.08
N THR A 352 6.95 -15.47 -16.53
CA THR A 352 8.03 -14.65 -15.95
C THR A 352 7.74 -13.14 -15.91
N THR A 353 6.78 -12.69 -16.72
CA THR A 353 6.39 -11.28 -16.90
C THR A 353 5.04 -10.94 -16.27
N SER A 354 4.40 -11.86 -15.52
CA SER A 354 3.14 -11.57 -14.82
C SER A 354 3.37 -10.93 -13.44
N LEU A 355 2.37 -10.27 -12.87
CA LEU A 355 2.44 -9.70 -11.52
C LEU A 355 2.68 -10.77 -10.44
N THR A 356 2.24 -12.00 -10.67
CA THR A 356 2.14 -13.06 -9.66
C THR A 356 3.26 -14.10 -9.76
N TYR A 357 4.21 -13.92 -10.68
CA TYR A 357 5.32 -14.84 -10.86
C TYR A 357 6.28 -14.88 -9.67
N TRP A 358 6.55 -16.09 -9.18
CA TRP A 358 7.57 -16.41 -8.17
C TRP A 358 8.34 -17.70 -8.51
N GLY A 359 8.29 -18.13 -9.77
CA GLY A 359 8.90 -19.37 -10.23
C GLY A 359 10.44 -19.44 -10.09
N ALA A 360 11.01 -20.52 -10.60
CA ALA A 360 12.41 -20.86 -10.39
C ALA A 360 13.42 -19.89 -11.02
N SER A 361 13.08 -19.23 -12.14
CA SER A 361 14.00 -18.30 -12.80
C SER A 361 14.41 -17.14 -11.88
N GLY A 362 15.73 -16.97 -11.71
CA GLY A 362 16.36 -15.83 -11.04
C GLY A 362 16.78 -14.71 -11.99
N SER A 363 16.33 -14.75 -13.26
CA SER A 363 16.71 -13.73 -14.25
C SER A 363 16.28 -12.32 -13.80
N PRO A 364 17.13 -11.29 -14.03
CA PRO A 364 16.79 -9.89 -13.74
C PRO A 364 15.62 -9.36 -14.59
N THR A 365 15.24 -10.06 -15.66
CA THR A 365 14.10 -9.71 -16.53
C THR A 365 12.74 -10.15 -15.97
N THR A 366 12.71 -10.78 -14.80
CA THR A 366 11.47 -11.30 -14.21
C THR A 366 10.81 -10.29 -13.28
N THR A 367 9.48 -10.36 -13.14
CA THR A 367 8.78 -9.55 -12.12
C THR A 367 9.15 -9.94 -10.70
N LYS A 368 9.54 -11.20 -10.47
CA LYS A 368 10.13 -11.69 -9.21
C LYS A 368 11.35 -10.86 -8.80
N ALA A 369 12.29 -10.65 -9.73
CA ALA A 369 13.50 -9.89 -9.45
C ALA A 369 13.18 -8.43 -9.07
N VAL A 370 12.19 -7.82 -9.73
CA VAL A 370 11.71 -6.47 -9.38
C VAL A 370 11.09 -6.49 -7.98
N LYS A 371 10.13 -7.38 -7.71
CA LYS A 371 9.44 -7.48 -6.41
C LYS A 371 10.42 -7.67 -5.24
N ALA A 372 11.50 -8.42 -5.43
CA ALA A 372 12.55 -8.59 -4.43
C ALA A 372 13.26 -7.26 -4.08
N LYS A 373 13.49 -6.36 -5.06
CA LYS A 373 14.04 -5.00 -4.81
C LYS A 373 13.11 -4.12 -3.98
N PHE A 374 11.80 -4.38 -4.09
CA PHE A 374 10.75 -3.78 -3.26
C PHE A 374 10.52 -4.51 -1.93
N GLY A 375 11.41 -5.42 -1.52
CA GLY A 375 11.29 -6.08 -0.21
C GLY A 375 10.16 -7.09 -0.09
N PHE A 376 9.61 -7.59 -1.19
CA PHE A 376 8.71 -8.74 -1.15
C PHE A 376 9.49 -10.05 -1.17
N SER A 377 8.99 -11.05 -0.44
CA SER A 377 9.46 -12.44 -0.51
C SER A 377 8.47 -13.31 -1.28
N ALA A 378 8.83 -14.57 -1.55
CA ALA A 378 7.89 -15.53 -2.13
C ALA A 378 6.70 -15.74 -1.17
N PRO A 379 5.44 -15.78 -1.68
CA PRO A 379 4.26 -16.08 -0.87
C PRO A 379 4.43 -17.37 -0.07
N THR A 380 3.99 -17.38 1.19
CA THR A 380 3.97 -18.61 2.01
C THR A 380 2.91 -19.61 1.57
N GLY A 381 1.99 -19.21 0.67
CA GLY A 381 1.06 -20.09 -0.01
C GLY A 381 0.76 -19.60 -1.43
N THR A 382 0.56 -20.54 -2.35
CA THR A 382 0.17 -20.27 -3.75
C THR A 382 -1.33 -20.48 -3.99
N VAL A 383 -2.07 -20.90 -2.97
CA VAL A 383 -3.51 -21.16 -3.05
C VAL A 383 -4.24 -19.85 -3.31
N VAL A 384 -4.97 -19.84 -4.42
CA VAL A 384 -5.88 -18.75 -4.76
C VAL A 384 -7.12 -18.83 -3.87
N THR A 385 -7.53 -17.70 -3.30
CA THR A 385 -8.76 -17.60 -2.51
C THR A 385 -9.86 -16.91 -3.32
N ARG A 386 -11.11 -17.39 -3.22
CA ARG A 386 -12.25 -16.78 -3.90
C ARG A 386 -13.24 -16.18 -2.91
N ASN A 387 -13.50 -14.89 -3.04
CA ASN A 387 -14.41 -14.13 -2.19
C ASN A 387 -15.32 -13.21 -3.02
N ASN A 388 -16.40 -12.72 -2.40
CA ASN A 388 -17.23 -11.64 -2.91
C ASN A 388 -16.84 -10.29 -2.31
#